data_AF-A0AAP6XHW2-F1
#
_entry.id   AF-A0AAP6XHW2-F1
#
_cell.length_a   1.000
_cell.length_b   1.000
_cell.length_c   1.000
_cell.angle_alpha   90.00
_cell.angle_beta   90.00
_cell.angle_gamma   90.00
#
_symmetry.space_group_name_H-M   'P 1'
#
loop_
_entity.id
_entity.type
_entity.pdbx_description
1 polymer ?
#
loop_
_entity_poly.entity_id
_entity_poly.type
_entity_poly.pdbx_seq_one_letter_code
_entity_poly.pdbx_strand_id
1 'polypeptide(L)' 'MLIIALSTNIAMLCLVSAVLQIVLPNDAPQWLIFGNIVVFVACVYYTYKAVTVWPDEEKAATIS' A
#
# COMPACT_ATOMS: atom_id res chain seq x y z
N MET A 1 -7.70 -2.18 -12.50
CA MET A 1 -8.22 -0.98 -11.79
C MET A 1 -8.70 -1.27 -10.36
N LEU A 2 -9.53 -2.28 -10.11
CA LEU A 2 -10.11 -2.54 -8.79
C LEU A 2 -9.06 -2.89 -7.71
N ILE A 3 -8.01 -3.63 -8.08
CA ILE A 3 -6.87 -3.99 -7.20
C ILE A 3 -6.04 -2.74 -6.83
N ILE A 4 -5.84 -1.83 -7.78
CA ILE A 4 -5.11 -0.58 -7.57
C ILE A 4 -5.87 0.28 -6.56
N ALA A 5 -7.18 0.48 -6.77
CA ALA A 5 -8.03 1.25 -5.87
C ALA A 5 -8.10 0.64 -4.45
N LEU A 6 -8.14 -0.69 -4.33
CA LEU A 6 -8.12 -1.36 -3.03
C LEU A 6 -6.78 -1.15 -2.32
N SER A 7 -5.67 -1.29 -3.05
CA SER A 7 -4.31 -1.13 -2.49
C SER A 7 -4.03 0.29 -2.00
N THR A 8 -4.46 1.33 -2.73
CA THR A 8 -4.28 2.73 -2.32
C THR A 8 -5.15 3.10 -1.13
N ASN A 9 -6.37 2.57 -1.03
CA ASN A 9 -7.22 2.79 0.15
C ASN A 9 -6.62 2.17 1.41
N ILE A 10 -6.12 0.93 1.33
CA ILE A 10 -5.45 0.26 2.46
C ILE A 10 -4.16 1.02 2.85
N ALA A 11 -3.37 1.47 1.87
CA ALA A 11 -2.19 2.30 2.14
C ALA A 11 -2.55 3.58 2.89
N MET A 12 -3.58 4.30 2.44
CA MET A 12 -4.01 5.54 3.08
C MET A 12 -4.48 5.31 4.52
N LEU A 13 -5.24 4.24 4.77
CA LEU A 13 -5.69 3.87 6.12
C LEU A 13 -4.52 3.51 7.04
N CYS A 14 -3.53 2.75 6.55
CA CYS A 14 -2.34 2.41 7.32
C CYS A 14 -1.46 3.64 7.63
N LEU A 15 -1.31 4.56 6.68
CA LEU A 15 -0.58 5.81 6.88
C LEU A 15 -1.27 6.68 7.94
N VAL A 16 -2.59 6.89 7.80
CA VAL A 16 -3.38 7.68 8.74
C VAL A 16 -3.34 7.05 10.14
N SER A 17 -3.44 5.72 10.23
CA SER A 17 -3.33 4.99 11.50
C SER A 17 -1.96 5.13 12.15
N ALA A 18 -0.87 5.01 11.37
CA ALA A 18 0.50 5.21 11.87
C ALA A 18 0.72 6.65 12.36
N VAL A 19 0.26 7.65 11.62
CA VAL A 19 0.36 9.06 12.00
C VAL A 19 -0.44 9.35 13.27
N LEU A 20 -1.67 8.86 13.39
CA LEU A 20 -2.48 8.99 14.60
C LEU A 20 -1.81 8.37 15.83
N GLN A 21 -1.21 7.20 15.69
CA GLN A 21 -0.50 6.52 16.78
C GLN A 21 0.79 7.25 17.21
N ILE A 22 1.39 8.06 16.34
CA ILE A 22 2.58 8.87 16.65
C ILE A 22 2.18 10.22 17.29
N VAL A 23 1.10 10.83 16.82
CA VAL A 23 0.69 12.19 17.21
C VAL A 23 -0.13 12.21 18.50
N LEU A 24 -0.99 11.22 18.72
CA LEU A 24 -1.74 11.10 19.97
C LEU A 24 -0.89 10.36 21.00
N PRO A 25 -0.82 10.85 22.27
CA PRO A 25 -0.27 10.06 23.35
C PRO A 25 -1.15 8.82 23.53
N ASN A 26 -0.64 7.70 23.02
CA ASN A 26 -1.36 6.44 22.97
C ASN A 26 -0.39 5.36 23.45
N ASP A 27 -0.84 4.50 24.37
CA ASP A 27 -0.08 3.33 24.84
C ASP A 27 -0.04 2.21 23.79
N ALA A 28 -0.19 2.57 22.51
CA ALA A 28 -0.19 1.63 21.41
C ALA A 28 1.19 0.96 21.31
N PRO A 29 1.24 -0.37 21.29
CA PRO A 29 2.51 -1.08 21.25
C PRO A 29 3.23 -0.80 19.92
N GLN A 30 4.52 -0.46 20.01
CA GLN A 30 5.31 0.04 18.86
C GLN A 30 5.30 -0.90 17.65
N TRP A 31 5.14 -2.21 17.85
CA TRP A 31 5.06 -3.19 16.77
C TRP A 31 3.88 -2.95 15.81
N LEU A 32 2.77 -2.35 16.29
CA LEU A 32 1.63 -1.97 15.44
C LEU A 32 1.96 -0.79 14.52
N ILE A 33 2.75 0.17 15.01
CA ILE A 33 3.23 1.30 14.21
C ILE A 33 4.13 0.79 13.09
N PHE A 34 5.09 -0.08 13.42
CA PHE A 34 5.95 -0.73 12.42
C PHE A 34 5.14 -1.58 11.42
N GLY A 35 4.15 -2.33 11.89
CA GLY A 35 3.26 -3.11 11.03
C GLY A 35 2.52 -2.23 10.01
N ASN A 36 1.97 -1.10 10.44
CA ASN A 36 1.31 -0.15 9.54
C ASN A 36 2.25 0.44 8.49
N ILE A 37 3.50 0.77 8.87
CA ILE A 37 4.50 1.28 7.93
C ILE A 37 4.87 0.21 6.89
N VAL A 38 5.06 -1.04 7.31
CA VAL A 38 5.38 -2.15 6.39
C VAL A 38 4.24 -2.39 5.41
N VAL A 39 2.99 -2.42 5.89
CA VAL A 39 1.81 -2.59 5.03
C VAL A 39 1.69 -1.42 4.05
N PHE A 40 1.95 -0.18 4.49
CA PHE A 40 1.97 0.99 3.61
C PHE A 40 2.98 0.82 2.47
N VAL A 41 4.23 0.47 2.79
CA VAL A 41 5.29 0.28 1.77
C VAL A 41 4.94 -0.85 0.81
N ALA A 42 4.39 -1.97 1.32
CA ALA A 42 3.95 -3.08 0.50
C ALA A 42 2.83 -2.67 -0.47
N CYS A 43 1.81 -1.94 0.02
CA CYS A 43 0.74 -1.44 -0.83
C CYS A 43 1.28 -0.49 -1.91
N VAL A 44 2.16 0.46 -1.56
CA VAL A 44 2.78 1.36 -2.54
C VAL A 44 3.55 0.59 -3.61
N TYR A 45 4.32 -0.43 -3.22
CA TYR A 45 5.06 -1.28 -4.15
C TYR A 45 4.13 -2.04 -5.10
N TYR A 46 3.04 -2.63 -4.57
CA TYR A 46 2.04 -3.32 -5.39
C TYR A 46 1.31 -2.37 -6.35
N THR A 47 0.94 -1.18 -5.89
CA THR A 47 0.33 -0.15 -6.74
C THR A 47 1.31 0.26 -7.84
N TYR A 48 2.58 0.52 -7.51
CA TYR A 48 3.60 0.87 -8.48
C TYR A 48 3.76 -0.23 -9.53
N LYS A 49 3.97 -1.48 -9.11
CA LYS A 49 4.09 -2.63 -10.02
C LYS A 49 2.84 -2.79 -10.90
N ALA A 50 1.64 -2.63 -10.35
CA ALA A 50 0.40 -2.73 -11.11
C ALA A 50 0.23 -1.57 -12.12
N VAL A 51 0.86 -0.42 -11.90
CA VAL A 51 0.81 0.73 -12.83
C VAL A 51 1.92 0.66 -13.88
N THR A 52 3.11 0.19 -13.50
CA THR A 52 4.29 0.22 -14.40
C THR A 52 4.57 -1.08 -15.13
N VAL A 53 4.23 -2.24 -14.56
CA VAL A 53 4.56 -3.56 -15.14
C VAL A 53 3.35 -4.21 -15.81
N TRP A 54 2.17 -4.05 -15.22
CA TRP A 54 0.93 -4.60 -15.79
C TRP A 54 0.62 -4.18 -17.23
N PRO A 55 0.79 -2.90 -17.65
CA PRO A 55 0.50 -2.51 -19.03
C PRO A 55 1.46 -3.13 -20.05
N ASP A 56 2.67 -3.53 -19.65
CA ASP A 56 3.64 -4.20 -20.52
C ASP A 56 3.39 -5.71 -20.64
N GLU A 57 2.95 -6.39 -19.57
CA GLU A 57 2.58 -7.81 -19.63
C GLU A 57 1.28 -8.05 -20.42
N GLU A 58 0.25 -7.19 -20.29
CA GLU A 58 -0.96 -7.29 -21.12
C GLU A 58 -0.65 -7.04 -22.62
N LYS A 59 0.25 -6.11 -22.92
CA LYS A 59 0.73 -5.88 -24.30
C LYS A 59 1.52 -7.07 -24.84
N ALA A 60 2.39 -7.66 -24.03
CA ALA A 60 3.18 -8.83 -24.46
C ALA A 60 2.29 -10.05 -24.71
N ALA A 61 1.25 -10.26 -23.88
CA ALA A 61 0.32 -11.39 -24.00
C ALA A 61 -0.69 -11.27 -25.15
N THR A 62 -0.88 -10.08 -25.73
CA THR A 62 -1.79 -9.86 -26.88
C THR A 62 -1.08 -9.95 -28.24
N ILE A 63 0.26 -10.02 -28.25
CA ILE A 63 1.08 -10.09 -29.46
C ILE A 63 1.60 -11.52 -29.71
N SER A 64 1.40 -12.45 -28.76
CA SER A 64 1.66 -13.90 -28.91
C SER A 64 0.43 -14.66 -29.38
#